data_AF-A0AAD3WSE1-F1
#
_entry.id   AF-A0AAD3WSE1-F1
#
_cell.length_a   1.000
_cell.length_b   1.000
_cell.length_c   1.000
_cell.angle_alpha   90.00
_cell.angle_beta   90.00
_cell.angle_gamma   90.00
#
_symmetry.space_group_name_H-M   'P 1'
#
loop_
_entity.id
_entity.type
_entity.pdbx_description
1 polymer ?
#
loop_
_entity_poly.entity_id
_entity_poly.type
_entity_poly.pdbx_seq_one_letter_code
_entity_poly.pdbx_strand_id
1 'polypeptide(L)'
;MAYDSLEMMKSHPAILDGNHIQLPLNEYSALSILAQWHVSSSELPSEQIEMITTQYLSKDLWGNDINRNLIRDDYEKILLSSYQRPEYVVMGLLASKRWDRILELINDQTISTAESLKLMKDMIAINRCYFQLQQIDQHLRSPILDYFNTPERLQVKEQAEIKLLKNIGNRQHHLVNHNNPCDFFGTMAEKIMKEGEISYAKIKHQ
;
A
#
# COMPACT_ATOMS: atom_id res chain seq x y z
N MET A 1 -20.23 -28.72 -13.31
CA MET A 1 -19.70 -28.88 -11.93
C MET A 1 -18.76 -27.71 -11.70
N ALA A 2 -19.25 -26.68 -11.01
CA ALA A 2 -18.59 -25.38 -10.84
C ALA A 2 -18.25 -25.19 -9.36
N TYR A 3 -17.38 -26.06 -8.86
CA TYR A 3 -16.80 -26.02 -7.52
C TYR A 3 -15.34 -26.37 -7.74
N ASP A 4 -14.47 -25.35 -7.88
CA ASP A 4 -13.03 -25.49 -7.53
C ASP A 4 -12.17 -24.23 -7.65
N SER A 5 -12.70 -23.09 -8.10
CA SER A 5 -11.87 -21.87 -8.21
C SER A 5 -11.79 -21.07 -6.90
N LEU A 6 -12.78 -21.21 -6.00
CA LEU A 6 -12.85 -20.47 -4.73
C LEU A 6 -12.13 -21.17 -3.57
N GLU A 7 -11.90 -22.50 -3.64
CA GLU A 7 -11.19 -23.22 -2.56
C GLU A 7 -9.67 -23.00 -2.64
N MET A 8 -9.11 -22.77 -3.84
CA MET A 8 -7.70 -22.39 -3.99
C MET A 8 -7.36 -20.98 -3.43
N MET A 9 -8.36 -20.15 -3.13
CA MET A 9 -8.16 -18.84 -2.49
C MET A 9 -8.04 -18.92 -0.96
N LYS A 10 -8.30 -20.07 -0.33
CA LYS A 10 -8.19 -20.25 1.13
C LYS A 10 -6.88 -20.93 1.50
N SER A 11 -5.75 -20.21 1.42
CA SER A 11 -4.55 -20.67 2.12
C SER A 11 -4.72 -20.40 3.61
N HIS A 12 -5.13 -21.43 4.37
CA HIS A 12 -4.86 -21.50 5.80
C HIS A 12 -3.34 -21.40 6.05
N PRO A 13 -2.90 -20.89 7.22
CA PRO A 13 -1.49 -20.59 7.47
C PRO A 13 -0.66 -21.87 7.39
N ALA A 14 0.11 -22.02 6.32
CA ALA A 14 1.05 -23.12 6.16
C ALA A 14 2.28 -22.86 7.03
N ILE A 15 2.22 -23.28 8.30
CA ILE A 15 3.41 -23.38 9.17
C ILE A 15 4.31 -24.48 8.61
N LEU A 16 5.40 -24.14 7.92
CA LEU A 16 6.50 -25.05 7.63
C LEU A 16 7.85 -24.30 7.57
N ASP A 17 8.71 -24.62 8.53
CA ASP A 17 10.18 -24.52 8.64
C ASP A 17 10.96 -23.25 8.21
N GLY A 18 11.58 -22.63 9.23
CA GLY A 18 13.02 -22.33 9.26
C GLY A 18 13.54 -21.07 8.56
N ASN A 19 13.00 -20.67 7.41
CA ASN A 19 13.44 -19.46 6.68
C ASN A 19 12.38 -18.92 5.69
N HIS A 20 11.16 -19.44 5.72
CA HIS A 20 10.09 -18.92 4.86
C HIS A 20 9.39 -17.72 5.50
N ILE A 21 9.61 -16.53 4.93
CA ILE A 21 8.84 -15.33 5.28
C ILE A 21 7.39 -15.56 4.81
N GLN A 22 6.49 -15.84 5.75
CA GLN A 22 5.06 -15.86 5.49
C GLN A 22 4.57 -14.43 5.24
N LEU A 23 4.25 -14.13 3.99
CA LEU A 23 3.71 -12.84 3.60
C LEU A 23 2.17 -12.85 3.60
N PRO A 24 1.54 -11.68 3.81
CA PRO A 24 0.08 -11.56 3.85
C PRO A 24 -0.62 -11.77 2.49
N LEU A 25 0.17 -11.91 1.42
CA LEU A 25 -0.27 -12.25 0.07
C LEU A 25 0.76 -13.18 -0.55
N ASN A 26 0.31 -14.08 -1.44
CA ASN A 26 1.19 -14.93 -2.23
C ASN A 26 1.58 -14.24 -3.55
N GLU A 27 2.62 -14.76 -4.20
CA GLU A 27 3.16 -14.24 -5.44
C GLU A 27 2.11 -14.14 -6.56
N TYR A 28 1.25 -15.14 -6.72
CA TYR A 28 0.21 -15.14 -7.77
C TYR A 28 -0.79 -13.99 -7.59
N SER A 29 -1.28 -13.80 -6.37
CA SER A 29 -2.17 -12.67 -6.04
C SER A 29 -1.47 -11.33 -6.23
N ALA A 30 -0.18 -11.26 -5.88
CA ALA A 30 0.62 -10.04 -6.07
C ALA A 30 0.73 -9.68 -7.56
N LEU A 31 1.17 -10.63 -8.39
CA LEU A 31 1.29 -10.43 -9.83
C LEU A 31 -0.04 -10.07 -10.49
N SER A 32 -1.14 -10.69 -10.02
CA SER A 32 -2.49 -10.37 -10.51
C SER A 32 -2.88 -8.92 -10.22
N ILE A 33 -2.58 -8.41 -9.02
CA ILE A 33 -2.85 -7.01 -8.65
C ILE A 33 -1.96 -6.07 -9.45
N LEU A 34 -0.66 -6.36 -9.60
CA LEU A 34 0.25 -5.53 -10.41
C LEU A 34 -0.22 -5.42 -11.86
N ALA A 35 -0.63 -6.54 -12.46
CA ALA A 35 -1.18 -6.56 -13.81
C ALA A 35 -2.50 -5.76 -13.90
N GLN A 36 -3.41 -5.92 -12.94
CA GLN A 36 -4.66 -5.15 -12.89
C GLN A 36 -4.42 -3.64 -12.78
N TRP A 37 -3.35 -3.24 -12.07
CA TRP A 37 -3.00 -1.84 -11.86
C TRP A 37 -2.02 -1.30 -12.90
N HIS A 38 -1.72 -2.05 -13.97
CA HIS A 38 -0.76 -1.62 -14.99
C HIS A 38 0.58 -1.16 -14.38
N VAL A 39 1.03 -1.85 -13.33
CA VAL A 39 2.31 -1.55 -12.66
C VAL A 39 3.41 -2.39 -13.26
N SER A 40 4.31 -1.74 -14.00
CA SER A 40 5.53 -2.38 -14.51
C SER A 40 6.54 -1.34 -14.95
N SER A 41 7.82 -1.73 -15.00
CA SER A 41 8.88 -0.86 -15.51
C SER A 41 8.69 -0.44 -16.97
N SER A 42 7.96 -1.23 -17.77
CA SER A 42 7.63 -0.91 -19.16
C SER A 42 6.49 0.10 -19.31
N GLU A 43 5.66 0.29 -18.30
CA GLU A 43 4.55 1.26 -18.30
C GLU A 43 5.03 2.65 -17.85
N LEU A 44 6.20 2.73 -17.23
CA LEU A 44 6.78 3.97 -16.73
C LEU A 44 7.59 4.71 -17.82
N PRO A 45 7.66 6.05 -17.77
CA PRO A 45 8.42 6.83 -18.74
C PRO A 45 9.90 6.42 -18.79
N SER A 46 10.39 6.17 -20.01
CA SER A 46 11.74 5.70 -20.33
C SER A 46 12.86 6.73 -20.14
N GLU A 47 12.53 7.98 -19.80
CA GLU A 47 13.51 9.03 -19.55
C GLU A 47 14.28 8.76 -18.24
N GLN A 48 15.43 8.13 -18.47
CA GLN A 48 16.67 8.02 -17.69
C GLN A 48 16.58 7.80 -16.17
N ILE A 49 17.06 6.61 -15.84
CA ILE A 49 17.42 6.02 -14.54
C ILE A 49 18.57 6.81 -13.89
N GLU A 50 18.44 8.12 -13.73
CA GLU A 50 19.22 8.77 -12.68
C GLU A 50 18.48 8.47 -11.38
N MET A 51 19.16 7.78 -10.45
CA MET A 51 18.79 7.70 -9.04
C MET A 51 18.06 8.98 -8.68
N ILE A 52 16.83 8.91 -8.17
CA ILE A 52 16.00 10.07 -7.83
C ILE A 52 16.85 11.01 -6.97
N THR A 53 17.51 11.93 -7.63
CA THR A 53 18.13 13.09 -7.05
C THR A 53 16.96 13.99 -6.73
N THR A 54 17.07 14.75 -5.64
CA THR A 54 16.03 15.67 -5.17
C THR A 54 15.52 16.65 -6.24
N GLN A 55 16.20 16.71 -7.39
CA GLN A 55 15.92 17.55 -8.55
C GLN A 55 14.80 17.04 -9.46
N TYR A 56 14.50 15.73 -9.48
CA TYR A 56 13.39 15.14 -10.25
C TYR A 56 12.14 14.85 -9.42
N LEU A 57 12.20 15.08 -8.11
CA LEU A 57 11.01 15.03 -7.27
C LEU A 57 10.12 16.23 -7.63
N SER A 58 8.92 15.94 -8.13
CA SER A 58 7.91 16.97 -8.30
C SER A 58 7.70 17.68 -6.96
N LYS A 59 7.72 19.02 -6.99
CA LYS A 59 7.40 19.86 -5.83
C LYS A 59 5.92 19.83 -5.47
N ASP A 60 5.08 19.25 -6.33
CA ASP A 60 3.69 19.01 -6.03
C ASP A 60 3.51 17.78 -5.12
N LEU A 61 2.50 17.85 -4.25
CA LEU A 61 2.19 16.79 -3.29
C LEU A 61 1.83 15.48 -4.00
N TRP A 62 1.13 15.58 -5.14
CA TRP A 62 0.62 14.45 -5.90
C TRP A 62 1.61 13.91 -6.92
N GLY A 63 2.58 14.73 -7.34
CA GLY A 63 3.59 14.35 -8.32
C GLY A 63 3.00 13.98 -9.68
N ASN A 64 3.72 13.14 -10.43
CA ASN A 64 3.33 12.72 -11.77
C ASN A 64 2.71 11.32 -11.73
N ASP A 65 1.73 11.08 -12.60
CA ASP A 65 1.11 9.79 -12.89
C ASP A 65 0.88 9.74 -14.40
N ILE A 66 1.96 9.46 -15.15
CA ILE A 66 1.94 9.53 -16.61
C ILE A 66 1.21 8.33 -17.22
N ASN A 67 1.35 7.15 -16.61
CA ASN A 67 0.67 5.92 -17.02
C ASN A 67 -0.81 5.87 -16.56
N ARG A 68 -1.25 6.85 -15.75
CA ARG A 68 -2.64 7.05 -15.32
C ARG A 68 -3.20 5.87 -14.52
N ASN A 69 -2.35 5.22 -13.74
CA ASN A 69 -2.76 4.11 -12.87
C ASN A 69 -3.12 4.57 -11.44
N LEU A 70 -3.14 5.88 -11.19
CA LEU A 70 -3.41 6.51 -9.89
C LEU A 70 -2.34 6.15 -8.85
N ILE A 71 -1.10 5.93 -9.31
CA ILE A 71 0.07 5.70 -8.49
C ILE A 71 1.12 6.72 -8.95
N ARG A 72 1.78 7.35 -7.99
CA ARG A 72 2.80 8.34 -8.31
C ARG A 72 4.01 7.66 -8.94
N ASP A 73 4.45 8.13 -10.10
CA ASP A 73 5.49 7.53 -10.91
C ASP A 73 6.83 7.38 -10.14
N ASP A 74 7.20 8.38 -9.33
CA ASP A 74 8.44 8.33 -8.53
C ASP A 74 8.40 7.22 -7.48
N TYR A 75 7.25 7.01 -6.85
CA TYR A 75 7.04 6.00 -5.83
C TYR A 75 6.95 4.60 -6.45
N GLU A 76 6.21 4.45 -7.55
CA GLU A 76 6.16 3.19 -8.31
C GLU A 76 7.56 2.75 -8.74
N LYS A 77 8.36 3.68 -9.27
CA LYS A 77 9.76 3.45 -9.65
C LYS A 77 10.61 2.99 -8.46
N ILE A 78 10.47 3.62 -7.29
CA ILE A 78 11.22 3.22 -6.08
C ILE A 78 10.83 1.81 -5.66
N LEU A 79 9.53 1.48 -5.62
CA LEU A 79 9.08 0.14 -5.26
C LEU A 79 9.63 -0.94 -6.19
N LEU A 80 9.51 -0.73 -7.51
CA LEU A 80 9.96 -1.68 -8.53
C LEU A 80 11.49 -1.89 -8.53
N SER A 81 12.26 -0.87 -8.15
CA SER A 81 13.72 -0.96 -8.06
C SER A 81 14.22 -1.45 -6.69
N SER A 82 13.45 -1.24 -5.62
CA SER A 82 13.86 -1.53 -4.25
C SER A 82 13.47 -2.93 -3.79
N TYR A 83 12.43 -3.52 -4.37
CA TYR A 83 11.90 -4.81 -3.94
C TYR A 83 12.05 -5.88 -5.00
N GLN A 84 12.67 -7.00 -4.60
CA GLN A 84 12.83 -8.17 -5.46
C GLN A 84 11.56 -9.04 -5.52
N ARG A 85 10.72 -8.94 -4.49
CA ARG A 85 9.50 -9.74 -4.34
C ARG A 85 8.27 -8.93 -4.77
N PRO A 86 7.45 -9.40 -5.71
CA PRO A 86 6.25 -8.68 -6.15
C PRO A 86 5.27 -8.45 -4.99
N GLU A 87 5.27 -9.31 -3.98
CA GLU A 87 4.43 -9.14 -2.79
C GLU A 87 4.78 -7.86 -2.02
N TYR A 88 6.07 -7.53 -1.88
CA TYR A 88 6.48 -6.28 -1.22
C TYR A 88 6.16 -5.04 -2.06
N VAL A 89 6.25 -5.15 -3.39
CA VAL A 89 5.78 -4.09 -4.30
C VAL A 89 4.30 -3.82 -4.05
N VAL A 90 3.47 -4.87 -4.10
CA VAL A 90 2.03 -4.74 -3.86
C VAL A 90 1.73 -4.20 -2.46
N MET A 91 2.44 -4.65 -1.43
CA MET A 91 2.28 -4.08 -0.07
C MET A 91 2.55 -2.58 -0.04
N GLY A 92 3.58 -2.09 -0.75
CA GLY A 92 3.85 -0.66 -0.88
C GLY A 92 2.71 0.09 -1.56
N LEU A 93 2.23 -0.42 -2.69
CA LEU A 93 1.11 0.18 -3.44
C LEU A 93 -0.21 0.15 -2.66
N LEU A 94 -0.44 -0.92 -1.89
CA LEU A 94 -1.59 -1.02 -0.98
C LEU A 94 -1.51 0.02 0.13
N ALA A 95 -0.32 0.23 0.70
CA ALA A 95 -0.08 1.26 1.70
C ALA A 95 -0.28 2.67 1.12
N SER A 96 0.17 2.92 -0.12
CA SER A 96 0.01 4.24 -0.76
C SER A 96 -1.44 4.66 -0.90
N LYS A 97 -2.38 3.74 -1.15
CA LYS A 97 -3.82 4.08 -1.16
C LYS A 97 -4.34 4.63 0.17
N ARG A 98 -3.69 4.33 1.30
CA ARG A 98 -3.97 4.99 2.59
C ARG A 98 -3.27 6.32 2.71
N TRP A 99 -2.05 6.42 2.21
CA TRP A 99 -1.27 7.64 2.25
C TRP A 99 -1.80 8.72 1.30
N ASP A 100 -2.41 8.36 0.17
CA ASP A 100 -3.20 9.27 -0.67
C ASP A 100 -4.25 9.98 0.19
N ARG A 101 -5.02 9.20 0.96
CA ARG A 101 -6.03 9.75 1.87
C ARG A 101 -5.41 10.66 2.93
N ILE A 102 -4.20 10.38 3.41
CA ILE A 102 -3.46 11.28 4.33
C ILE A 102 -3.15 12.62 3.67
N LEU A 103 -2.72 12.63 2.40
CA LEU A 103 -2.45 13.88 1.66
C LEU A 103 -3.73 14.70 1.47
N GLU A 104 -4.87 14.06 1.21
CA GLU A 104 -6.18 14.75 1.07
C GLU A 104 -6.61 15.47 2.35
N LEU A 105 -6.17 15.01 3.54
CA LEU A 105 -6.58 15.60 4.82
C LEU A 105 -6.15 17.05 4.99
N ILE A 106 -5.18 17.53 4.20
CA ILE A 106 -4.78 18.94 4.24
C ILE A 106 -5.96 19.88 3.92
N ASN A 107 -6.83 19.46 3.00
CA ASN A 107 -7.98 20.24 2.55
C ASN A 107 -9.30 19.78 3.17
N ASP A 108 -9.35 18.60 3.80
CA ASP A 108 -10.58 18.02 4.35
C ASP A 108 -10.95 18.58 5.73
N GLN A 109 -11.93 19.46 5.81
CA GLN A 109 -12.42 20.01 7.10
C GLN A 109 -13.49 19.14 7.79
N THR A 110 -13.91 18.05 7.15
CA THR A 110 -15.13 17.29 7.50
C THR A 110 -14.88 15.87 7.99
N ILE A 111 -13.62 15.44 8.07
CA ILE A 111 -13.27 14.08 8.50
C ILE A 111 -13.93 13.71 9.83
N SER A 112 -14.66 12.59 9.83
CA SER A 112 -15.33 12.09 11.03
C SER A 112 -14.34 11.44 12.01
N THR A 113 -14.67 11.44 13.30
CA THR A 113 -13.86 10.73 14.31
C THR A 113 -13.71 9.23 14.00
N ALA A 114 -14.74 8.60 13.44
CA ALA A 114 -14.71 7.18 13.07
C ALA A 114 -13.71 6.92 11.93
N GLU A 115 -13.72 7.77 10.91
CA GLU A 115 -12.74 7.70 9.83
C GLU A 115 -11.33 8.01 10.33
N SER A 116 -11.17 9.00 11.22
CA SER A 116 -9.86 9.30 11.80
C SER A 116 -9.27 8.12 12.58
N LEU A 117 -10.11 7.45 13.39
CA LEU A 117 -9.72 6.23 14.09
C LEU A 117 -9.30 5.14 13.10
N LYS A 118 -10.06 4.95 12.03
CA LYS A 118 -9.76 3.95 11.00
C LYS A 118 -8.43 4.25 10.31
N LEU A 119 -8.22 5.46 9.84
CA LEU A 119 -6.97 5.85 9.17
C LEU A 119 -5.76 5.68 10.09
N MET A 120 -5.85 6.10 11.35
CA MET A 120 -4.75 5.90 12.30
C MET A 120 -4.47 4.42 12.57
N LYS A 121 -5.50 3.57 12.66
CA LYS A 121 -5.34 2.12 12.79
C LYS A 121 -4.65 1.51 11.58
N ASP A 122 -5.10 1.88 10.38
CA ASP A 122 -4.52 1.42 9.12
C ASP A 122 -3.03 1.81 9.05
N MET A 123 -2.68 3.05 9.40
CA MET A 123 -1.29 3.53 9.47
C MET A 123 -0.45 2.75 10.49
N ILE A 124 -0.99 2.49 11.69
CA ILE A 124 -0.32 1.70 12.72
C ILE A 124 -0.11 0.26 12.24
N ALA A 125 -1.09 -0.34 11.58
CA ALA A 125 -1.00 -1.70 11.04
C ALA A 125 0.07 -1.80 9.95
N ILE A 126 0.09 -0.89 8.98
CA ILE A 126 1.11 -0.81 7.93
C ILE A 126 2.52 -0.76 8.56
N ASN A 127 2.76 0.20 9.45
CA ASN A 127 4.09 0.40 10.05
C ASN A 127 4.54 -0.81 10.88
N ARG A 128 3.62 -1.43 11.62
CA ARG A 128 3.92 -2.61 12.43
C ARG A 128 4.17 -3.86 11.60
N CYS A 129 3.43 -4.06 10.53
CA CYS A 129 3.68 -5.18 9.63
C CYS A 129 5.07 -5.08 9.02
N TYR A 130 5.46 -3.91 8.49
CA TYR A 130 6.83 -3.70 8.00
C TYR A 130 7.87 -3.90 9.10
N PHE A 131 7.65 -3.37 10.30
CA PHE A 131 8.56 -3.58 11.43
C PHE A 131 8.76 -5.06 11.77
N GLN A 132 7.68 -5.86 11.76
CA GLN A 132 7.74 -7.31 12.00
C GLN A 132 8.48 -8.04 10.88
N LEU A 133 8.18 -7.73 9.62
CA LEU A 133 8.84 -8.34 8.48
C LEU A 133 10.33 -8.01 8.44
N GLN A 134 10.72 -6.80 8.84
CA GLN A 134 12.13 -6.38 8.96
C GLN A 134 12.93 -7.18 9.98
N GLN A 135 12.27 -7.79 10.99
CA GLN A 135 12.97 -8.69 11.92
C GLN A 135 13.37 -10.01 11.26
N ILE A 136 12.71 -10.38 10.16
CA ILE A 136 12.93 -11.63 9.42
C ILE A 136 13.75 -11.35 8.16
N ASP A 137 13.45 -10.26 7.47
CA ASP A 137 14.11 -9.77 6.26
C ASP A 137 14.80 -8.43 6.55
N GLN A 138 16.07 -8.49 6.97
CA GLN A 138 16.82 -7.29 7.38
C GLN A 138 17.11 -6.32 6.21
N HIS A 139 16.93 -6.78 4.97
CA HIS A 139 17.11 -5.94 3.79
C HIS A 139 15.80 -5.25 3.36
N LEU A 140 14.67 -5.65 3.93
CA LEU A 140 13.40 -4.98 3.69
C LEU A 140 13.45 -3.55 4.23
N ARG A 141 13.21 -2.57 3.36
CA ARG A 141 13.01 -1.17 3.75
C ARG A 141 11.53 -0.87 3.81
N SER A 142 11.06 -0.17 4.85
CA SER A 142 9.68 0.33 4.90
C SER A 142 9.50 1.43 3.83
N PRO A 143 8.45 1.39 3.00
CA PRO A 143 8.30 2.33 1.89
C PRO A 143 7.70 3.67 2.30
N ILE A 144 7.49 3.90 3.60
CA ILE A 144 6.88 5.15 4.09
C ILE A 144 7.73 6.38 3.74
N LEU A 145 9.07 6.28 3.86
CA LEU A 145 9.97 7.37 3.51
C LEU A 145 10.12 7.54 2.01
N ASP A 146 9.95 6.46 1.24
CA ASP A 146 9.93 6.51 -0.22
C ASP A 146 8.66 7.20 -0.73
N TYR A 147 7.54 7.08 0.01
CA TYR A 147 6.30 7.78 -0.32
C TYR A 147 6.29 9.24 0.15
N PHE A 148 6.75 9.53 1.37
CA PHE A 148 6.87 10.90 1.89
C PHE A 148 8.30 11.43 1.70
N ASN A 149 8.79 11.33 0.46
CA ASN A 149 10.18 11.55 0.05
C ASN A 149 10.57 13.03 -0.19
N THR A 150 9.66 13.99 0.02
CA THR A 150 9.97 15.43 -0.01
C THR A 150 9.67 16.08 1.33
N PRO A 151 10.33 17.20 1.68
CA PRO A 151 10.02 17.96 2.89
C PRO A 151 8.54 18.36 2.98
N GLU A 152 7.94 18.77 1.86
CA GLU A 152 6.52 19.16 1.79
C GLU A 152 5.61 17.96 2.10
N ARG A 153 5.86 16.80 1.49
CA ARG A 153 5.06 15.58 1.73
C ARG A 153 5.19 15.12 3.19
N LEU A 154 6.39 15.18 3.76
CA LEU A 154 6.62 14.86 5.17
C LEU A 154 5.87 15.83 6.10
N GLN A 155 5.93 17.13 5.81
CA GLN A 155 5.19 18.14 6.57
C GLN A 155 3.67 17.90 6.52
N VAL A 156 3.13 17.55 5.35
CA VAL A 156 1.70 17.22 5.20
C VAL A 156 1.34 15.98 6.00
N LYS A 157 2.17 14.93 5.98
CA LYS A 157 1.98 13.74 6.82
C LYS A 157 1.90 14.11 8.30
N GLU A 158 2.84 14.89 8.81
CA GLU A 158 2.87 15.30 10.21
C GLU A 158 1.63 16.10 10.60
N GLN A 159 1.23 17.08 9.77
CA GLN A 159 0.03 17.88 10.01
C GLN A 159 -1.25 17.02 10.00
N ALA A 160 -1.34 16.07 9.08
CA ALA A 160 -2.44 15.14 8.99
C ALA A 160 -2.52 14.23 10.22
N GLU A 161 -1.40 13.68 10.68
CA GLU A 161 -1.34 12.85 11.90
C GLU A 161 -1.77 13.65 13.14
N ILE A 162 -1.32 14.89 13.30
CA ILE A 162 -1.76 15.78 14.38
C ILE A 162 -3.27 16.02 14.31
N LYS A 163 -3.79 16.31 13.11
CA LYS A 163 -5.23 16.54 12.88
C LYS A 163 -6.05 15.31 13.23
N LEU A 164 -5.62 14.12 12.84
CA LEU A 164 -6.27 12.85 13.17
C LEU A 164 -6.30 12.64 14.68
N LEU A 165 -5.18 12.80 15.37
CA LEU A 165 -5.08 12.67 16.82
C LEU A 165 -5.98 13.66 17.56
N LYS A 166 -6.04 14.91 17.09
CA LYS A 166 -6.94 15.93 17.63
C LYS A 166 -8.41 15.55 17.46
N ASN A 167 -8.79 15.04 16.29
CA ASN A 167 -10.16 14.62 16.01
C ASN A 167 -10.58 13.36 16.79
N ILE A 168 -9.61 12.48 17.11
CA ILE A 168 -9.82 11.32 17.97
C ILE A 168 -10.03 11.73 19.43
N GLY A 169 -9.28 12.72 19.91
CA GLY A 169 -9.38 13.22 21.29
C GLY A 169 -9.21 12.10 22.31
N ASN A 170 -10.15 11.99 23.26
CA ASN A 170 -10.06 11.04 24.38
C ASN A 170 -10.31 9.56 23.97
N ARG A 171 -10.59 9.31 22.69
CA ARG A 171 -10.83 7.96 22.12
C ARG A 171 -9.54 7.24 21.71
N GLN A 172 -8.37 7.74 22.09
CA GLN A 172 -7.07 7.13 21.79
C GLN A 172 -6.96 5.68 22.29
N HIS A 173 -7.66 5.33 23.37
CA HIS A 173 -7.73 3.95 23.86
C HIS A 173 -8.39 2.99 22.84
N HIS A 174 -9.03 3.48 21.78
CA HIS A 174 -9.51 2.63 20.68
C HIS A 174 -8.45 2.36 19.61
N LEU A 175 -7.28 3.00 19.65
CA LEU A 175 -6.14 2.76 18.75
C LEU A 175 -5.36 1.48 19.09
N VAL A 176 -5.88 0.63 20.00
CA VAL A 176 -5.21 -0.60 20.41
C VAL A 176 -4.90 -1.49 19.23
N ASN A 177 -3.78 -2.18 19.38
CA ASN A 177 -3.07 -2.95 18.39
C ASN A 177 -3.93 -4.03 17.73
N HIS A 178 -3.76 -4.19 16.42
CA HIS A 178 -4.09 -5.42 15.73
C HIS A 178 -3.17 -6.54 16.25
N ASN A 179 -3.75 -7.67 16.67
CA ASN A 179 -2.97 -8.85 17.08
C ASN A 179 -2.08 -9.36 15.94
N ASN A 180 -2.52 -9.16 14.70
CA ASN A 180 -1.76 -9.45 13.49
C ASN A 180 -1.85 -8.25 12.53
N PRO A 181 -0.85 -7.36 12.52
CA PRO A 181 -0.90 -6.13 11.73
C PRO A 181 -0.81 -6.39 10.21
N CYS A 182 -0.23 -7.52 9.80
CA CYS A 182 -0.10 -7.86 8.39
C CYS A 182 -1.41 -8.30 7.73
N ASP A 183 -2.43 -8.72 8.51
CA ASP A 183 -3.77 -9.05 7.99
C ASP A 183 -4.43 -7.88 7.26
N PHE A 184 -4.01 -6.65 7.55
CA PHE A 184 -4.40 -5.45 6.82
C PHE A 184 -4.17 -5.61 5.31
N PHE A 185 -2.98 -6.09 4.91
CA PHE A 185 -2.62 -6.23 3.50
C PHE A 185 -3.41 -7.35 2.83
N GLY A 186 -3.58 -8.50 3.50
CA GLY A 186 -4.40 -9.61 2.99
C GLY A 186 -5.85 -9.17 2.74
N THR A 187 -6.45 -8.48 3.72
CA THR A 187 -7.83 -7.97 3.62
C THR A 187 -7.99 -6.97 2.48
N MET A 188 -7.03 -6.07 2.28
CA MET A 188 -7.09 -5.11 1.18
C MET A 188 -6.87 -5.75 -0.19
N ALA A 189 -5.91 -6.67 -0.30
CA ALA A 189 -5.65 -7.42 -1.52
C ALA A 189 -6.90 -8.18 -1.96
N GLU A 190 -7.55 -8.92 -1.05
CA GLU A 190 -8.81 -9.62 -1.34
C GLU A 190 -9.91 -8.67 -1.85
N LYS A 191 -10.02 -7.49 -1.24
CA LYS A 191 -11.02 -6.50 -1.65
C LYS A 191 -10.77 -6.03 -3.09
N ILE A 192 -9.53 -5.69 -3.43
CA ILE A 192 -9.14 -5.23 -4.77
C ILE A 192 -9.35 -6.30 -5.82
N MET A 193 -8.97 -7.54 -5.51
CA MET A 193 -9.17 -8.67 -6.42
C MET A 193 -10.66 -8.91 -6.70
N LYS A 194 -11.53 -8.85 -5.68
CA LYS A 194 -12.99 -8.95 -5.86
C LYS A 194 -13.56 -7.80 -6.69
N GLU A 195 -13.09 -6.57 -6.48
CA GLU A 195 -13.49 -5.41 -7.29
C GLU A 195 -13.02 -5.53 -8.76
N GLY A 196 -11.84 -6.11 -8.98
CA GLY A 196 -11.30 -6.42 -10.31
C GLY A 196 -12.05 -7.53 -11.04
N GLU A 197 -12.43 -8.60 -10.34
CA GLU A 197 -13.22 -9.71 -10.90
C GLU A 197 -14.60 -9.25 -11.42
N ILE A 198 -15.22 -8.27 -10.76
CA ILE A 198 -16.47 -7.65 -11.23
C ILE A 198 -16.24 -6.88 -12.55
N SER A 199 -15.05 -6.32 -12.77
CA SER A 199 -14.67 -5.65 -14.01
C SER A 199 -14.48 -6.64 -15.17
N TYR A 200 -13.80 -7.77 -14.94
CA TYR A 200 -13.61 -8.82 -15.96
C TYR A 200 -14.91 -9.56 -16.31
N ALA A 201 -15.85 -9.70 -15.36
CA ALA A 201 -17.18 -10.26 -15.64
C ALA A 201 -18.03 -9.38 -16.57
N LYS A 202 -17.75 -8.07 -16.66
CA LYS A 202 -18.44 -7.14 -17.57
C LYS A 202 -17.89 -7.11 -19.00
N ILE A 203 -16.73 -7.73 -19.26
CA ILE A 203 -16.08 -7.68 -20.59
C ILE A 203 -16.42 -8.92 -21.44
N LYS A 204 -17.19 -9.90 -20.93
CA LYS A 204 -17.55 -11.11 -21.70
C LYS A 204 -18.84 -11.06 -22.52
N HIS A 205 -19.52 -9.91 -22.62
CA HIS A 205 -20.67 -9.76 -23.52
C HIS A 205 -20.76 -8.36 -24.12
N GLN A 206 -19.98 -8.11 -25.18
CA GLN A 206 -20.33 -7.21 -26.29
C GLN A 206 -19.81 -7.82 -27.58
#